data_AF-A0AAP6DBX9-F1
#
_entry.id   AF-A0AAP6DBX9-F1
#
_cell.length_a   1.000
_cell.length_b   1.000
_cell.length_c   1.000
_cell.angle_alpha   90.00
_cell.angle_beta   90.00
_cell.angle_gamma   90.00
#
_symmetry.space_group_name_H-M   'P 1'
#
loop_
_entity.id
_entity.type
_entity.pdbx_description
1 polymer ?
#
loop_
_entity_poly.entity_id
_entity_poly.type
_entity_poly.pdbx_seq_one_letter_code
_entity_poly.pdbx_strand_id
1 'polypeptide(L)'
;IEQDEKLKSVYEEIEMPLVPVLSRIERTGVLIDDMKLSAQSVEIAARLEELEQKAYEIAEQEFNMNSPKQLQAILFEKMGLPVVKKTPSGTPSTNEEVLQELALDYPLPKLILEYRGLAKLKSTYTDKLPKMINPSTGRVHTSYHQAVTATGRLSSTDPNLQNIPIRNEEGRRIRQAFVAPAGYKVLAVDYSQIELRIMAHLSGDQALLDAFRDGKDIHAATAAEIMGVSIDQV
;
A
#
# COMPACT_ATOMS: atom_id res chain seq x y z
N ILE A 1 -15.49 29.18 -10.07
CA ILE A 1 -16.66 28.29 -10.22
C ILE A 1 -17.79 29.00 -10.95
N GLU A 2 -18.21 30.20 -10.52
CA GLU A 2 -19.31 30.95 -11.17
C GLU A 2 -19.10 31.30 -12.66
N GLN A 3 -17.87 31.19 -13.18
CA GLN A 3 -17.53 31.49 -14.58
C GLN A 3 -17.23 30.24 -15.42
N ASP A 4 -17.29 29.03 -14.84
CA ASP A 4 -17.03 27.77 -15.54
C ASP A 4 -18.12 26.75 -15.18
N GLU A 5 -19.06 26.56 -16.12
CA GLU A 5 -20.22 25.67 -15.95
C GLU A 5 -19.81 24.21 -15.66
N LYS A 6 -18.68 23.73 -16.20
CA LYS A 6 -18.22 22.36 -15.93
C LYS A 6 -17.73 22.23 -14.49
N LEU A 7 -16.94 23.20 -14.01
CA LEU A 7 -16.48 23.20 -12.63
C LEU A 7 -17.64 23.43 -11.64
N LYS A 8 -18.64 24.22 -12.04
CA LYS A 8 -19.86 24.41 -11.25
C LYS A 8 -20.64 23.11 -11.11
N SER A 9 -20.85 22.36 -12.19
CA SER A 9 -21.50 21.05 -12.13
C SER A 9 -20.73 20.07 -11.23
N VAL A 10 -19.40 19.97 -11.36
CA VAL A 10 -18.59 19.11 -10.47
C VAL A 10 -18.77 19.52 -8.99
N TYR A 11 -18.72 20.81 -8.70
CA TYR A 11 -18.87 21.31 -7.34
C TYR A 11 -20.26 21.02 -6.76
N GLU A 12 -21.33 21.33 -7.51
CA GLU A 12 -22.72 21.25 -7.05
C GLU A 12 -23.26 19.81 -7.05
N GLU A 13 -22.82 18.97 -7.99
CA GLU A 13 -23.37 17.62 -8.20
C GLU A 13 -22.50 16.49 -7.64
N ILE A 14 -21.19 16.73 -7.45
CA ILE A 14 -20.25 15.71 -6.93
C ILE A 14 -19.69 16.14 -5.58
N GLU A 15 -18.97 17.26 -5.52
CA GLU A 15 -18.18 17.62 -4.36
C GLU A 15 -19.05 17.95 -3.14
N MET A 16 -20.05 18.83 -3.28
CA MET A 16 -20.92 19.24 -2.18
C MET A 16 -21.85 18.11 -1.70
N PRO A 17 -22.46 17.30 -2.57
CA PRO A 17 -23.23 16.13 -2.14
C PRO A 17 -22.39 15.04 -1.45
N LEU A 18 -21.08 14.95 -1.76
CA LEU A 18 -20.16 14.00 -1.14
C LEU A 18 -19.83 14.37 0.32
N VAL A 19 -19.78 15.65 0.68
CA VAL A 19 -19.46 16.12 2.05
C VAL A 19 -20.29 15.43 3.13
N PRO A 20 -21.64 15.43 3.10
CA PRO A 20 -22.43 14.76 4.13
C PRO A 20 -22.26 13.23 4.12
N VAL A 21 -21.87 12.61 2.99
CA VAL A 21 -21.54 11.18 2.92
C VAL A 21 -20.25 10.90 3.69
N LEU A 22 -19.19 11.66 3.41
CA LEU A 22 -17.90 11.53 4.12
C LEU A 22 -18.07 11.78 5.62
N SER A 23 -18.81 12.84 5.99
CA SER A 23 -19.10 13.13 7.40
C SER A 23 -19.77 11.94 8.12
N ARG A 24 -20.71 11.25 7.47
CA ARG A 24 -21.30 10.03 8.05
C ARG A 24 -20.30 8.89 8.17
N ILE A 25 -19.46 8.67 7.16
CA ILE A 25 -18.42 7.63 7.18
C ILE A 25 -17.45 7.88 8.34
N GLU A 26 -16.92 9.09 8.44
CA GLU A 26 -15.95 9.47 9.48
C GLU A 26 -16.56 9.36 10.88
N ARG A 27 -17.78 9.87 11.09
CA ARG A 27 -18.47 9.79 12.39
C ARG A 27 -18.84 8.37 12.79
N THR A 28 -19.10 7.50 11.81
CA THR A 28 -19.38 6.08 12.06
C THR A 28 -18.10 5.34 12.45
N GLY A 29 -16.99 5.60 11.77
CA GLY A 29 -15.72 4.90 11.98
C GLY A 29 -15.78 3.41 11.65
N VAL A 30 -14.68 2.70 11.90
CA VAL A 30 -14.54 1.25 11.64
C VAL A 30 -14.28 0.50 12.95
N LEU A 31 -14.88 -0.69 13.10
CA LEU A 31 -14.60 -1.56 14.24
C LEU A 31 -13.33 -2.37 13.96
N ILE A 32 -12.45 -2.42 14.94
CA ILE A 32 -11.20 -3.15 14.88
C ILE A 32 -11.13 -4.10 16.08
N ASP A 33 -10.68 -5.31 15.82
CA ASP A 33 -10.33 -6.33 16.81
C ASP A 33 -8.90 -6.08 17.30
N ASP A 34 -8.79 -5.38 18.43
CA ASP A 34 -7.53 -4.98 19.06
C ASP A 34 -6.74 -6.17 19.59
N MET A 35 -7.42 -7.22 20.03
CA MET A 35 -6.81 -8.46 20.48
C MET A 35 -6.08 -9.18 19.35
N LYS A 36 -6.70 -9.27 18.15
CA LYS A 36 -6.01 -9.82 16.97
C LYS A 36 -4.77 -9.02 16.58
N LEU A 37 -4.85 -7.68 16.60
CA LEU A 37 -3.69 -6.84 16.29
C LEU A 37 -2.59 -6.99 17.33
N SER A 38 -2.95 -7.10 18.61
CA SER A 38 -1.98 -7.28 19.69
C SER A 38 -1.25 -8.61 19.59
N ALA A 39 -1.97 -9.70 19.30
CA ALA A 39 -1.37 -11.01 19.06
C ALA A 39 -0.40 -10.99 17.86
N GLN A 40 -0.82 -10.38 16.75
CA GLN A 40 0.04 -10.19 15.58
C GLN A 40 1.29 -9.35 15.89
N SER A 41 1.15 -8.31 16.71
CA SER A 41 2.30 -7.48 17.11
C SER A 41 3.38 -8.28 17.84
N VAL A 42 2.97 -9.21 18.72
CA VAL A 42 3.91 -10.09 19.45
C VAL A 42 4.60 -11.06 18.50
N GLU A 43 3.87 -11.68 17.58
CA GLU A 43 4.45 -12.60 16.58
C GLU A 43 5.43 -11.88 15.66
N ILE A 44 5.04 -10.70 15.16
CA ILE A 44 5.92 -9.89 14.31
C ILE A 44 7.16 -9.44 15.08
N ALA A 45 7.05 -9.11 16.36
CA ALA A 45 8.20 -8.73 17.19
C ALA A 45 9.23 -9.87 17.28
N ALA A 46 8.78 -11.10 17.56
CA ALA A 46 9.66 -12.27 17.62
C ALA A 46 10.35 -12.53 16.27
N ARG A 47 9.61 -12.37 15.16
CA ARG A 47 10.18 -12.53 13.81
C ARG A 47 11.21 -11.44 13.47
N LEU A 48 10.96 -10.20 13.90
CA LEU A 48 11.90 -9.10 13.70
C LEU A 48 13.22 -9.36 14.43
N GLU A 49 13.17 -9.85 15.67
CA GLU A 49 14.37 -10.22 16.44
C GLU A 49 15.15 -11.35 15.76
N GLU A 50 14.47 -12.36 15.23
CA GLU A 50 15.12 -13.45 14.48
C GLU A 50 15.82 -12.93 13.20
N LEU A 51 15.16 -12.05 12.45
CA LEU A 51 15.74 -11.43 11.25
C LEU A 51 16.91 -10.52 11.60
N GLU A 52 16.84 -9.87 12.75
CA GLU A 52 17.89 -9.02 13.31
C GLU A 52 19.18 -9.80 13.58
N GLN A 53 19.08 -10.90 14.31
CA GLN A 53 20.23 -11.75 14.59
C GLN A 53 20.86 -12.31 13.30
N LYS A 54 20.04 -12.79 12.35
CA LYS A 54 20.53 -13.29 11.06
C LYS A 54 21.28 -12.24 10.24
N ALA A 55 20.77 -11.01 10.25
CA ALA A 55 21.44 -9.92 9.55
C ALA A 55 22.76 -9.53 10.22
N TYR A 56 22.84 -9.58 11.56
CA TYR A 56 24.07 -9.31 12.30
C TYR A 56 25.14 -10.36 12.05
N GLU A 57 24.75 -11.63 11.94
CA GLU A 57 25.64 -12.71 11.54
C GLU A 57 26.23 -12.48 10.14
N ILE A 58 25.40 -12.13 9.16
CA ILE A 58 25.87 -11.89 7.77
C ILE A 58 26.70 -10.61 7.66
N ALA A 59 26.33 -9.55 8.40
CA ALA A 59 27.06 -8.30 8.39
C ALA A 59 28.30 -8.32 9.29
N GLU A 60 28.48 -9.37 10.10
CA GLU A 60 29.53 -9.53 11.13
C GLU A 60 29.63 -8.33 12.09
N GLN A 61 28.51 -7.64 12.33
CA GLN A 61 28.39 -6.53 13.27
C GLN A 61 26.92 -6.18 13.52
N GLU A 62 26.65 -5.56 14.66
CA GLU A 62 25.35 -4.99 14.97
C GLU A 62 25.14 -3.65 14.22
N PHE A 63 23.91 -3.40 13.78
CA PHE A 63 23.55 -2.16 13.11
C PHE A 63 22.03 -1.95 13.05
N ASN A 64 21.61 -0.69 12.91
CA ASN A 64 20.21 -0.36 12.78
C ASN A 64 19.74 -0.53 11.31
N MET A 65 18.95 -1.57 11.05
CA MET A 65 18.33 -1.84 9.72
C MET A 65 17.33 -0.78 9.25
N ASN A 66 16.83 0.06 10.16
CA ASN A 66 15.99 1.19 9.80
C ASN A 66 16.81 2.43 9.44
N SER A 67 18.13 2.43 9.64
CA SER A 67 19.02 3.55 9.33
C SER A 67 19.61 3.41 7.92
N PRO A 68 19.20 4.24 6.94
CA PRO A 68 19.76 4.18 5.59
C PRO A 68 21.28 4.39 5.56
N LYS A 69 21.80 5.23 6.46
CA LYS A 69 23.24 5.53 6.55
C LYS A 69 24.06 4.32 7.00
N GLN A 70 23.60 3.59 8.02
CA GLN A 70 24.32 2.39 8.48
C GLN A 70 24.25 1.28 7.43
N LEU A 71 23.10 1.14 6.77
CA LEU A 71 22.95 0.21 5.66
C LEU A 71 23.86 0.52 4.47
N GLN A 72 24.02 1.80 4.12
CA GLN A 72 24.96 2.20 3.07
C GLN A 72 26.39 1.77 3.41
N ALA A 73 26.84 2.04 4.64
CA ALA A 73 28.18 1.65 5.08
C ALA A 73 28.36 0.12 5.03
N ILE A 74 27.36 -0.65 5.44
CA ILE A 74 27.45 -2.12 5.42
C ILE A 74 27.45 -2.67 4.00
N LEU A 75 26.44 -2.31 3.21
CA LEU A 75 26.24 -2.89 1.90
C LEU A 75 27.35 -2.46 0.93
N PHE A 76 27.71 -1.18 0.89
CA PHE A 76 28.58 -0.66 -0.16
C PHE A 76 30.03 -0.48 0.29
N GLU A 77 30.30 -0.14 1.56
CA GLU A 77 31.67 0.08 2.03
C GLU A 77 32.29 -1.22 2.58
N LYS A 78 31.59 -1.92 3.48
CA LYS A 78 32.10 -3.16 4.11
C LYS A 78 31.98 -4.37 3.19
N MET A 79 30.80 -4.61 2.63
CA MET A 79 30.53 -5.78 1.78
C MET A 79 30.88 -5.54 0.30
N GLY A 80 31.12 -4.28 -0.10
CA GLY A 80 31.52 -3.94 -1.46
C GLY A 80 30.47 -4.25 -2.53
N LEU A 81 29.18 -4.26 -2.18
CA LEU A 81 28.10 -4.55 -3.13
C LEU A 81 28.02 -3.48 -4.25
N PRO A 82 27.51 -3.84 -5.44
CA PRO A 82 27.41 -2.90 -6.55
C PRO A 82 26.40 -1.78 -6.26
N VAL A 83 26.74 -0.55 -6.64
CA VAL A 83 25.85 0.60 -6.53
C VAL A 83 24.95 0.67 -7.76
N VAL A 84 23.72 0.21 -7.63
CA VAL A 84 22.69 0.22 -8.69
C VAL A 84 22.22 1.65 -9.00
N LYS A 85 21.90 2.42 -7.95
CA LYS A 85 21.30 3.76 -8.08
C LYS A 85 21.82 4.67 -6.99
N LYS A 86 21.90 5.97 -7.30
CA LYS A 86 22.27 7.02 -6.34
C LYS A 86 21.08 7.93 -6.08
N THR A 87 21.02 8.48 -4.87
CA THR A 87 20.07 9.53 -4.51
C THR A 87 20.43 10.85 -5.23
N PRO A 88 19.55 11.86 -5.25
CA PRO A 88 19.87 13.18 -5.80
C PRO A 88 21.11 13.82 -5.14
N SER A 89 21.39 13.47 -3.89
CA SER A 89 22.60 13.90 -3.15
C SER A 89 23.87 13.13 -3.53
N GLY A 90 23.81 12.19 -4.48
CA GLY A 90 24.96 11.42 -4.96
C GLY A 90 25.34 10.21 -4.10
N THR A 91 24.65 9.98 -2.98
CA THR A 91 24.90 8.82 -2.10
C THR A 91 24.25 7.54 -2.65
N PRO A 92 24.83 6.34 -2.47
CA PRO A 92 24.20 5.09 -2.85
C PRO A 92 22.80 4.93 -2.23
N SER A 93 21.81 4.57 -3.04
CA SER A 93 20.43 4.39 -2.56
C SER A 93 20.26 3.04 -1.87
N THR A 94 19.49 3.01 -0.78
CA THR A 94 19.03 1.79 -0.11
C THR A 94 17.50 1.73 -0.05
N ASN A 95 16.84 2.30 -1.07
CA ASN A 95 15.39 2.21 -1.23
C ASN A 95 14.95 0.79 -1.61
N GLU A 96 13.63 0.54 -1.55
CA GLU A 96 13.05 -0.77 -1.80
C GLU A 96 13.42 -1.34 -3.17
N GLU A 97 13.36 -0.52 -4.23
CA GLU A 97 13.75 -0.88 -5.61
C GLU A 97 15.20 -1.39 -5.69
N VAL A 98 16.17 -0.65 -5.14
CA VAL A 98 17.58 -1.07 -5.17
C VAL A 98 17.82 -2.32 -4.33
N LEU A 99 17.17 -2.42 -3.16
CA LEU A 99 17.30 -3.61 -2.33
C LEU A 99 16.67 -4.85 -3.00
N GLN A 100 15.60 -4.69 -3.78
CA GLN A 100 14.99 -5.79 -4.53
C GLN A 100 15.91 -6.30 -5.63
N GLU A 101 16.59 -5.40 -6.34
CA GLU A 101 17.59 -5.77 -7.35
C GLU A 101 18.78 -6.50 -6.70
N LEU A 102 19.34 -5.94 -5.62
CA LEU A 102 20.44 -6.56 -4.90
C LEU A 102 20.04 -7.89 -4.23
N ALA A 103 18.77 -8.08 -3.87
CA ALA A 103 18.28 -9.31 -3.25
C ALA A 103 18.27 -10.51 -4.21
N LEU A 104 18.45 -10.30 -5.51
CA LEU A 104 18.60 -11.38 -6.50
C LEU A 104 19.90 -12.16 -6.27
N ASP A 105 20.98 -11.46 -5.94
CA ASP A 105 22.32 -12.03 -5.83
C ASP A 105 22.81 -12.12 -4.37
N TYR A 106 22.29 -11.27 -3.47
CA TYR A 106 22.82 -11.13 -2.12
C TYR A 106 21.77 -11.42 -1.03
N PRO A 107 22.13 -12.20 0.02
CA PRO A 107 21.18 -12.60 1.06
C PRO A 107 20.79 -11.46 2.01
N LEU A 108 21.71 -10.53 2.32
CA LEU A 108 21.45 -9.46 3.30
C LEU A 108 20.35 -8.47 2.83
N PRO A 109 20.36 -7.96 1.57
CA PRO A 109 19.26 -7.13 1.06
C PRO A 109 17.88 -7.79 1.17
N LYS A 110 17.79 -9.10 0.94
CA LYS A 110 16.54 -9.86 1.08
C LYS A 110 16.02 -9.84 2.52
N LEU A 111 16.90 -10.07 3.50
CA LEU A 111 16.54 -9.99 4.93
C LEU A 111 16.12 -8.58 5.33
N ILE A 112 16.83 -7.55 4.84
CA ILE A 112 16.48 -6.15 5.13
C ILE A 112 15.11 -5.79 4.58
N LEU A 113 14.74 -6.27 3.38
CA LEU A 113 13.40 -6.06 2.81
C LEU A 113 12.31 -6.71 3.67
N GLU A 114 12.52 -7.96 4.09
CA GLU A 114 11.58 -8.67 4.98
C GLU A 114 11.44 -7.94 6.31
N TYR A 115 12.57 -7.57 6.94
CA TYR A 115 12.59 -6.84 8.20
C TYR A 115 11.86 -5.49 8.08
N ARG A 116 12.17 -4.68 7.07
CA ARG A 116 11.52 -3.37 6.87
C ARG A 116 10.03 -3.51 6.58
N GLY A 117 9.63 -4.52 5.83
CA GLY A 117 8.24 -4.85 5.59
C GLY A 117 7.50 -5.10 6.89
N LEU A 118 7.99 -6.04 7.70
CA LEU A 118 7.42 -6.39 9.00
C LEU A 118 7.45 -5.24 10.01
N ALA A 119 8.56 -4.50 10.10
CA ALA A 119 8.72 -3.36 11.00
C ALA A 119 7.73 -2.24 10.66
N LYS A 120 7.51 -1.98 9.36
CA LYS A 120 6.48 -1.04 8.89
C LYS A 120 5.08 -1.54 9.25
N LEU A 121 4.79 -2.83 9.04
CA LEU A 121 3.50 -3.43 9.40
C LEU A 121 3.21 -3.26 10.90
N LYS A 122 4.21 -3.54 11.73
CA LYS A 122 4.11 -3.43 13.19
C LYS A 122 3.87 -2.01 13.66
N SER A 123 4.78 -1.11 13.27
CA SER A 123 4.77 0.30 13.72
C SER A 123 3.58 1.10 13.17
N THR A 124 3.16 0.83 11.93
CA THR A 124 2.10 1.60 11.27
C THR A 124 0.72 1.10 11.66
N TYR A 125 0.53 -0.21 11.83
CA TYR A 125 -0.79 -0.81 12.00
C TYR A 125 -0.96 -1.50 13.36
N THR A 126 -0.21 -2.57 13.65
CA THR A 126 -0.52 -3.42 14.82
C THR A 126 -0.29 -2.70 16.15
N ASP A 127 0.73 -1.83 16.25
CA ASP A 127 1.00 -1.06 17.48
C ASP A 127 0.19 0.22 17.58
N LYS A 128 -0.14 0.82 16.44
CA LYS A 128 -0.73 2.17 16.38
C LYS A 128 -2.25 2.13 16.38
N LEU A 129 -2.88 1.29 15.57
CA LEU A 129 -4.34 1.27 15.42
C LEU A 129 -5.09 0.99 16.74
N PRO A 130 -4.68 0.04 17.60
CA PRO A 130 -5.36 -0.17 18.89
C PRO A 130 -5.39 1.08 19.77
N LYS A 131 -4.33 1.89 19.73
CA LYS A 131 -4.23 3.14 20.49
C LYS A 131 -5.09 4.27 19.93
N MET A 132 -5.63 4.11 18.72
CA MET A 132 -6.48 5.09 18.04
C MET A 132 -7.97 4.75 18.16
N ILE A 133 -8.33 3.72 18.92
CA ILE A 133 -9.72 3.40 19.21
C ILE A 133 -10.30 4.51 20.09
N ASN A 134 -11.38 5.13 19.60
CA ASN A 134 -12.09 6.14 20.37
C ASN A 134 -12.84 5.48 21.52
N PRO A 135 -12.63 5.91 22.78
CA PRO A 135 -13.22 5.25 23.96
C PRO A 135 -14.75 5.39 24.03
N SER A 136 -15.34 6.40 23.38
CA SER A 136 -16.80 6.61 23.39
C SER A 136 -17.53 5.75 22.37
N THR A 137 -16.91 5.43 21.23
CA THR A 137 -17.54 4.67 20.15
C THR A 137 -17.04 3.23 20.06
N GLY A 138 -15.87 2.93 20.63
CA GLY A 138 -15.16 1.66 20.46
C GLY A 138 -14.64 1.45 19.03
N ARG A 139 -14.47 2.51 18.24
CA ARG A 139 -14.12 2.45 16.80
C ARG A 139 -12.95 3.34 16.47
N VAL A 140 -12.27 3.04 15.37
CA VAL A 140 -11.25 3.91 14.78
C VAL A 140 -11.91 4.84 13.76
N HIS A 141 -11.59 6.12 13.82
CA HIS A 141 -12.13 7.15 12.95
C HIS A 141 -10.99 7.70 12.09
N THR A 142 -11.16 7.70 10.77
CA THR A 142 -10.21 8.31 9.82
C THR A 142 -10.77 9.65 9.34
N SER A 143 -9.92 10.53 8.84
CA SER A 143 -10.31 11.77 8.16
C SER A 143 -10.09 11.63 6.66
N TYR A 144 -11.13 11.84 5.85
CA TYR A 144 -11.08 11.84 4.40
C TYR A 144 -10.94 13.26 3.87
N HIS A 145 -9.85 13.52 3.14
CA HIS A 145 -9.58 14.83 2.56
C HIS A 145 -9.98 14.86 1.09
N GLN A 146 -10.87 15.78 0.76
CA GLN A 146 -11.43 15.92 -0.59
C GLN A 146 -10.55 16.78 -1.52
N ALA A 147 -9.83 17.77 -0.97
CA ALA A 147 -9.13 18.80 -1.75
C ALA A 147 -7.59 18.74 -1.67
N VAL A 148 -7.01 17.56 -1.42
CA VAL A 148 -5.54 17.40 -1.23
C VAL A 148 -4.83 16.82 -2.44
N THR A 149 -5.45 15.89 -3.18
CA THR A 149 -4.76 15.23 -4.30
C THR A 149 -5.00 15.97 -5.60
N ALA A 150 -3.96 16.08 -6.44
CA ALA A 150 -4.06 16.75 -7.74
C ALA A 150 -5.00 16.03 -8.73
N THR A 151 -5.27 14.75 -8.51
CA THR A 151 -6.07 13.91 -9.41
C THR A 151 -7.55 13.83 -9.01
N GLY A 152 -7.97 14.55 -7.97
CA GLY A 152 -9.34 14.47 -7.42
C GLY A 152 -9.64 13.20 -6.63
N ARG A 153 -8.63 12.40 -6.27
CA ARG A 153 -8.80 11.26 -5.35
C ARG A 153 -8.96 11.76 -3.91
N LEU A 154 -9.76 11.05 -3.12
CA LEU A 154 -9.73 11.22 -1.67
C LEU A 154 -8.39 10.74 -1.12
N SER A 155 -7.87 11.42 -0.10
CA SER A 155 -6.82 10.89 0.76
C SER A 155 -7.34 10.65 2.17
N SER A 156 -6.63 9.87 2.98
CA SER A 156 -7.04 9.58 4.36
C SER A 156 -5.88 9.77 5.34
N THR A 157 -6.16 10.36 6.51
CA THR A 157 -5.20 10.53 7.61
C THR A 157 -5.84 10.20 8.96
N ASP A 158 -4.99 10.03 9.95
CA ASP A 158 -5.35 9.92 11.37
C ASP A 158 -6.42 8.89 11.75
N PRO A 159 -6.27 7.60 11.36
CA PRO A 159 -5.17 7.01 10.59
C PRO A 159 -5.50 6.89 9.09
N ASN A 160 -4.47 6.70 8.25
CA ASN A 160 -4.70 6.38 6.83
C ASN A 160 -5.24 4.95 6.68
N LEU A 161 -6.54 4.84 6.37
CA LEU A 161 -7.24 3.57 6.17
C LEU A 161 -7.37 3.17 4.69
N GLN A 162 -6.87 3.98 3.75
CA GLN A 162 -6.80 3.60 2.34
C GLN A 162 -5.62 2.66 2.04
N ASN A 163 -4.53 2.80 2.80
CA ASN A 163 -3.30 2.03 2.61
C ASN A 163 -3.22 0.79 3.52
N ILE A 164 -4.35 0.14 3.84
CA ILE A 164 -4.33 -1.10 4.61
C ILE A 164 -3.82 -2.26 3.73
N PRO A 165 -2.72 -2.93 4.14
CA PRO A 165 -2.04 -3.93 3.32
C PRO A 165 -2.95 -5.13 3.01
N ILE A 166 -2.70 -5.76 1.85
CA ILE A 166 -3.49 -6.92 1.35
C ILE A 166 -2.65 -7.97 0.60
N ARG A 167 -1.45 -7.61 0.12
CA ARG A 167 -0.70 -8.43 -0.82
C ARG A 167 -0.08 -9.67 -0.16
N ASN A 168 0.57 -9.50 0.98
CA ASN A 168 1.22 -10.57 1.73
C ASN A 168 0.33 -11.09 2.88
N GLU A 169 0.69 -12.26 3.41
CA GLU A 169 -0.05 -12.93 4.47
C GLU A 169 -0.21 -12.05 5.72
N GLU A 170 0.88 -11.48 6.23
CA GLU A 170 0.86 -10.56 7.37
C GLU A 170 -0.05 -9.34 7.14
N GLY A 171 -0.06 -8.79 5.92
CA GLY A 171 -0.97 -7.72 5.54
C GLY A 171 -2.44 -8.16 5.55
N ARG A 172 -2.73 -9.36 5.04
CA ARG A 172 -4.10 -9.94 5.10
C ARG A 172 -4.54 -10.15 6.54
N ARG A 173 -3.65 -10.61 7.42
CA ARG A 173 -3.91 -10.78 8.85
C ARG A 173 -4.25 -9.45 9.52
N ILE A 174 -3.57 -8.36 9.19
CA ILE A 174 -3.94 -7.01 9.65
C ILE A 174 -5.34 -6.63 9.16
N ARG A 175 -5.66 -6.89 7.89
CA ARG A 175 -6.99 -6.60 7.33
C ARG A 175 -8.11 -7.41 8.01
N GLN A 176 -7.84 -8.64 8.46
CA GLN A 176 -8.79 -9.47 9.22
C GLN A 176 -9.15 -8.90 10.59
N ALA A 177 -8.38 -7.94 11.12
CA ALA A 177 -8.74 -7.22 12.33
C ALA A 177 -9.86 -6.20 12.09
N PHE A 178 -10.13 -5.78 10.85
CA PHE A 178 -11.25 -4.90 10.51
C PHE A 178 -12.52 -5.74 10.43
N VAL A 179 -13.37 -5.64 11.45
CA VAL A 179 -14.52 -6.54 11.66
C VAL A 179 -15.85 -5.79 11.61
N ALA A 180 -16.93 -6.51 11.37
CA ALA A 180 -18.28 -5.98 11.51
C ALA A 180 -18.76 -6.10 12.97
N PRO A 181 -19.63 -5.19 13.44
CA PRO A 181 -20.32 -5.35 14.72
C PRO A 181 -21.27 -6.57 14.68
N ALA A 182 -21.68 -7.03 15.86
CA ALA A 182 -22.58 -8.19 16.00
C ALA A 182 -23.88 -7.98 15.20
N GLY A 183 -24.28 -8.98 14.43
CA GLY A 183 -25.45 -8.91 13.54
C GLY A 183 -25.20 -8.26 12.17
N TYR A 184 -23.99 -7.77 11.91
CA TYR A 184 -23.61 -7.14 10.64
C TYR A 184 -22.55 -7.95 9.89
N LYS A 185 -22.34 -7.62 8.62
CA LYS A 185 -21.25 -8.12 7.78
C LYS A 185 -20.55 -6.96 7.08
N VAL A 186 -19.27 -7.14 6.77
CA VAL A 186 -18.53 -6.21 5.90
C VAL A 186 -18.77 -6.60 4.45
N LEU A 187 -19.22 -5.64 3.64
CA LEU A 187 -19.29 -5.77 2.18
C LEU A 187 -18.16 -4.95 1.56
N ALA A 188 -17.29 -5.60 0.81
CA ALA A 188 -16.26 -4.95 0.02
C ALA A 188 -16.68 -4.95 -1.45
N VAL A 189 -16.65 -3.79 -2.08
CA VAL A 189 -16.97 -3.61 -3.51
C VAL A 189 -15.80 -2.87 -4.15
N ASP A 190 -15.24 -3.45 -5.19
CA ASP A 190 -14.10 -2.90 -5.94
C ASP A 190 -14.42 -2.97 -7.44
N TYR A 191 -14.09 -1.91 -8.17
CA TYR A 191 -14.30 -1.87 -9.61
C TYR A 191 -13.20 -2.69 -10.32
N SER A 192 -13.61 -3.73 -11.03
CA SER A 192 -12.68 -4.54 -11.83
C SER A 192 -11.97 -3.68 -12.89
N GLN A 193 -10.66 -3.50 -12.71
CA GLN A 193 -9.77 -2.84 -13.68
C GLN A 193 -10.24 -1.42 -14.09
N ILE A 194 -10.72 -0.62 -13.13
CA ILE A 194 -11.35 0.69 -13.41
C ILE A 194 -10.48 1.64 -14.25
N GLU A 195 -9.18 1.70 -13.99
CA GLU A 195 -8.28 2.59 -14.73
C GLU A 195 -8.16 2.20 -16.20
N LEU A 196 -8.09 0.90 -16.51
CA LEU A 196 -8.06 0.40 -17.88
C LEU A 196 -9.41 0.63 -18.59
N ARG A 197 -10.53 0.51 -17.88
CA ARG A 197 -11.86 0.83 -18.43
C ARG A 197 -11.99 2.31 -18.79
N ILE A 198 -11.51 3.20 -17.92
CA ILE A 198 -11.46 4.64 -18.20
C ILE A 198 -10.54 4.90 -19.39
N MET A 199 -9.38 4.26 -19.46
CA MET A 199 -8.45 4.40 -20.59
C MET A 199 -9.08 3.95 -21.92
N ALA A 200 -9.77 2.81 -21.95
CA ALA A 200 -10.48 2.34 -23.14
C ALA A 200 -11.56 3.34 -23.59
N HIS A 201 -12.32 3.90 -22.65
CA HIS A 201 -13.32 4.92 -22.94
C HIS A 201 -12.71 6.22 -23.48
N LEU A 202 -11.63 6.72 -22.87
CA LEU A 202 -10.99 7.98 -23.26
C LEU A 202 -10.19 7.87 -24.57
N SER A 203 -9.55 6.72 -24.82
CA SER A 203 -8.80 6.48 -26.05
C SER A 203 -9.70 6.16 -27.25
N GLY A 204 -10.87 5.56 -27.01
CA GLY A 204 -11.72 5.03 -28.06
C GLY A 204 -11.10 3.82 -28.79
N ASP A 205 -10.10 3.17 -28.20
CA ASP A 205 -9.43 2.02 -28.80
C ASP A 205 -10.41 0.85 -28.93
N GLN A 206 -10.67 0.45 -30.18
CA GLN A 206 -11.67 -0.57 -30.48
C GLN A 206 -11.28 -1.94 -29.93
N ALA A 207 -9.98 -2.29 -29.90
CA ALA A 207 -9.51 -3.56 -29.38
C ALA A 207 -9.72 -3.65 -27.86
N LEU A 208 -9.41 -2.59 -27.10
CA LEU A 208 -9.67 -2.51 -25.67
C LEU A 208 -11.16 -2.51 -25.34
N LEU A 209 -11.97 -1.77 -26.11
CA LEU A 209 -13.42 -1.73 -25.93
C LEU A 209 -14.06 -3.11 -26.18
N ASP A 210 -13.65 -3.80 -27.23
CA ASP A 210 -14.15 -5.14 -27.54
C ASP A 210 -13.61 -6.17 -26.54
N ALA A 211 -12.36 -6.05 -26.07
CA ALA A 211 -11.83 -6.90 -25.01
C ALA A 211 -12.66 -6.79 -23.72
N PHE A 212 -13.03 -5.58 -23.31
CA PHE A 212 -13.91 -5.39 -22.15
C PHE A 212 -15.35 -5.85 -22.37
N ARG A 213 -15.89 -5.69 -23.59
CA ARG A 213 -17.25 -6.13 -23.95
C ARG A 213 -17.36 -7.66 -23.96
N ASP A 214 -16.33 -8.33 -24.46
CA ASP A 214 -16.29 -9.78 -24.61
C ASP A 214 -15.75 -10.49 -23.35
N GLY A 215 -15.32 -9.75 -22.33
CA GLY A 215 -14.78 -10.31 -21.09
C GLY A 215 -13.42 -10.99 -21.25
N LYS A 216 -12.62 -10.56 -22.24
CA LYS A 216 -11.26 -11.09 -22.48
C LYS A 216 -10.29 -10.62 -21.39
N ASP A 217 -9.25 -11.41 -21.12
CA ASP A 217 -8.18 -11.00 -20.21
C ASP A 217 -7.33 -9.90 -20.87
N ILE A 218 -7.43 -8.68 -20.34
CA ILE A 218 -6.76 -7.51 -20.90
C ILE A 218 -5.29 -7.48 -20.55
N HIS A 219 -4.87 -8.07 -19.41
CA HIS A 219 -3.45 -8.20 -19.14
C HIS A 219 -2.80 -9.11 -20.16
N ALA A 220 -3.46 -10.23 -20.49
CA ALA A 220 -3.02 -11.09 -21.56
C ALA A 220 -3.09 -10.38 -22.93
N ALA A 221 -4.17 -9.64 -23.23
CA ALA A 221 -4.32 -8.94 -24.50
C ALA A 221 -3.26 -7.85 -24.71
N THR A 222 -3.01 -7.02 -23.70
CA THR A 222 -1.98 -5.97 -23.75
C THR A 222 -0.57 -6.54 -23.78
N ALA A 223 -0.29 -7.59 -23.01
CA ALA A 223 1.00 -8.28 -23.08
C ALA A 223 1.20 -8.94 -24.46
N ALA A 224 0.17 -9.55 -25.03
CA ALA A 224 0.19 -10.14 -26.37
C ALA A 224 0.51 -9.08 -27.43
N GLU A 225 -0.13 -7.91 -27.33
CA GLU A 225 0.09 -6.79 -28.24
C GLU A 225 1.50 -6.20 -28.12
N ILE A 226 2.01 -6.00 -26.89
CA ILE A 226 3.39 -5.53 -26.65
C ILE A 226 4.42 -6.56 -27.16
N MET A 227 4.14 -7.85 -26.99
CA MET A 227 5.02 -8.95 -27.40
C MET A 227 4.84 -9.35 -28.87
N GLY A 228 3.83 -8.82 -29.57
CA GLY A 228 3.50 -9.18 -30.96
C GLY A 228 3.07 -10.64 -31.14
N VAL A 229 2.48 -11.26 -30.12
CA VAL A 229 2.04 -12.67 -30.10
C VAL A 229 0.52 -12.76 -30.00
N SER A 230 -0.07 -13.94 -30.23
CA SER A 230 -1.50 -14.16 -29.97
C SER A 230 -1.78 -14.23 -28.47
N ILE A 231 -2.98 -13.87 -28.01
CA ILE A 231 -3.36 -13.95 -26.59
C ILE A 231 -3.20 -15.36 -25.98
N ASP A 232 -3.35 -16.41 -26.79
CA ASP A 232 -3.16 -17.81 -26.37
C ASP A 232 -1.68 -18.19 -26.11
N GLN A 233 -0.74 -17.28 -26.42
CA GLN A 233 0.71 -17.46 -26.27
C GLN A 233 1.29 -16.63 -25.10
N VAL A 234 0.44 -15.96 -24.32
CA VAL A 234 0.83 -15.16 -23.14
C VAL A 234 0.67 -15.93 -21.85
#